data_AF-A0A0C1HGU0-F1
#
_entry.id   AF-A0A0C1HGU0-F1
#
_cell.length_a   1.000
_cell.length_b   1.000
_cell.length_c   1.000
_cell.angle_alpha   90.00
_cell.angle_beta   90.00
_cell.angle_gamma   90.00
#
_symmetry.space_group_name_H-M   'P 1'
#
loop_
_entity.id
_entity.type
_entity.pdbx_description
1 polymer ?
#
loop_
_entity_poly.entity_id
_entity_poly.type
_entity_poly.pdbx_seq_one_letter_code
_entity_poly.pdbx_strand_id
1 'polypeptide(L)'
;MSVGFDRSPVSRFLAEIKPNDWQSLSAGKGAKGERYYHWYRLEINSASPEGWHVGFCLRRNVKDSRDVAYYIACCPNNVTSQDMAKAAGSPLDDRGCVAGAQRS
;
A
#
# COMPACT_ATOMS: atom_id res chain seq x y z
N MET A 1 19.52 -3.33 3.12
CA MET A 1 19.68 -1.90 2.82
C MET A 1 18.53 -1.16 3.47
N SER A 2 18.73 -0.60 4.66
CA SER A 2 17.69 0.18 5.34
C SER A 2 17.57 1.52 4.62
N VAL A 3 16.45 1.75 3.95
CA VAL A 3 16.13 3.06 3.39
C VAL A 3 16.04 4.06 4.55
N GLY A 4 17.02 4.95 4.65
CA GLY A 4 16.96 6.09 5.56
C GLY A 4 15.72 6.91 5.21
N PHE A 5 14.98 7.32 6.23
CA PHE A 5 13.72 8.06 6.08
C PHE A 5 14.00 9.50 5.65
N ASP A 6 14.42 9.67 4.39
CA ASP A 6 14.42 10.96 3.73
C ASP A 6 12.96 11.37 3.49
N ARG A 7 12.56 12.59 3.88
CA ARG A 7 11.22 13.13 3.61
C ARG A 7 11.08 13.50 2.12
N SER A 8 11.49 12.60 1.23
CA SER A 8 11.35 12.74 -0.20
C SER A 8 9.86 12.65 -0.57
N PRO A 9 9.40 13.51 -1.50
CA PRO A 9 8.03 13.44 -1.98
C PRO A 9 7.79 12.08 -2.64
N VAL A 10 6.63 11.49 -2.39
CA VAL A 10 6.23 10.18 -2.92
C VAL A 10 6.38 10.13 -4.45
N SER A 11 6.18 11.26 -5.14
CA SER A 11 6.39 11.40 -6.59
C SER A 11 7.80 11.04 -7.06
N ARG A 12 8.83 11.27 -6.23
CA ARG A 12 10.21 10.88 -6.54
C ARG A 12 10.38 9.36 -6.51
N PHE A 13 9.86 8.71 -5.47
CA PHE A 13 9.84 7.25 -5.41
C PHE A 13 9.07 6.64 -6.57
N LEU A 14 7.95 7.23 -6.97
CA LEU A 14 7.17 6.77 -8.12
C LEU A 14 7.93 6.79 -9.45
N ALA A 15 8.86 7.73 -9.62
CA ALA A 15 9.73 7.80 -10.80
C ALA A 15 10.88 6.76 -10.75
N GLU A 16 11.30 6.35 -9.56
CA GLU A 16 12.38 5.39 -9.35
C GLU A 16 11.91 3.92 -9.36
N ILE A 17 10.64 3.66 -9.03
CA ILE A 17 10.05 2.31 -9.05
C ILE A 17 9.87 1.83 -10.48
N LYS A 18 10.51 0.71 -10.83
CA LYS A 18 10.36 0.13 -12.18
C LYS A 18 8.95 -0.41 -12.37
N PRO A 19 8.41 -0.38 -13.60
CA PRO A 19 7.08 -0.95 -13.89
C PRO A 19 6.91 -2.40 -13.44
N ASN A 20 7.99 -3.19 -13.47
CA ASN A 20 7.99 -4.61 -13.10
C ASN A 20 7.97 -4.86 -11.57
N ASP A 21 8.27 -3.84 -10.77
CA ASP A 21 8.20 -3.94 -9.31
C ASP A 21 6.77 -3.77 -8.79
N TRP A 22 5.87 -3.24 -9.62
CA TRP A 22 4.45 -3.11 -9.30
C TRP A 22 3.75 -4.47 -9.38
N GLN A 23 3.01 -4.81 -8.33
CA GLN A 23 2.17 -5.99 -8.27
C GLN A 23 0.72 -5.63 -8.58
N SER A 24 0.13 -6.29 -9.58
CA SER A 24 -1.29 -6.14 -9.89
C SER A 24 -2.13 -6.88 -8.85
N LEU A 25 -2.71 -6.16 -7.89
CA LEU A 25 -3.53 -6.75 -6.83
C LEU A 25 -4.93 -6.12 -6.81
N SER A 26 -5.91 -6.94 -6.45
CA SER A 26 -7.28 -6.49 -6.23
C SER A 26 -7.39 -5.81 -4.87
N ALA A 27 -7.96 -4.60 -4.85
CA ALA A 27 -8.24 -3.84 -3.63
C ALA A 27 -9.50 -4.34 -2.88
N GLY A 28 -9.95 -5.56 -3.19
CA GLY A 28 -11.19 -6.14 -2.71
C GLY A 28 -12.39 -5.91 -3.63
N LYS A 29 -13.47 -6.66 -3.38
CA LYS A 29 -14.78 -6.45 -4.04
C LYS A 29 -15.43 -5.21 -3.45
N GLY A 30 -15.31 -4.09 -4.15
CA GLY A 30 -16.13 -2.91 -3.86
C GLY A 30 -17.56 -3.09 -4.39
N ALA A 31 -18.43 -2.13 -4.09
CA ALA A 31 -19.81 -2.09 -4.59
C ALA A 31 -19.95 -2.11 -6.13
N LYS A 32 -18.86 -1.86 -6.88
CA LYS A 32 -18.81 -1.89 -8.35
C LYS A 32 -18.00 -3.07 -8.92
N GLY A 33 -17.74 -4.11 -8.11
CA GLY A 33 -16.92 -5.25 -8.48
C GLY A 33 -15.48 -5.14 -8.00
N GLU A 34 -14.65 -6.13 -8.40
CA GLU A 34 -13.22 -6.17 -8.07
C GLU A 34 -12.48 -5.02 -8.74
N ARG A 35 -11.77 -4.22 -7.94
CA ARG A 35 -10.97 -3.12 -8.46
C ARG A 35 -9.49 -3.52 -8.44
N TYR A 36 -8.96 -3.79 -9.63
CA TYR A 36 -7.55 -4.07 -9.83
C TYR A 36 -6.77 -2.78 -9.93
N TYR A 37 -5.70 -2.67 -9.14
CA TYR A 37 -4.74 -1.58 -9.21
C TYR A 37 -3.33 -2.15 -9.22
N HIS A 38 -2.38 -1.35 -9.67
CA HIS A 38 -0.97 -1.65 -9.43
C HIS A 38 -0.62 -1.19 -8.02
N TRP A 39 -0.16 -2.14 -7.21
CA TRP A 39 0.26 -1.92 -5.85
C TRP A 39 1.77 -2.06 -5.74
N TYR A 40 2.39 -1.18 -4.98
CA TYR A 40 3.80 -1.30 -4.61
C TYR A 40 3.91 -1.20 -3.10
N ARG A 41 4.53 -2.21 -2.49
CA ARG A 41 4.73 -2.30 -1.04
C ARG A 41 6.13 -1.83 -0.69
N LEU A 42 6.20 -0.86 0.21
CA LEU A 42 7.43 -0.43 0.85
C LEU A 42 7.34 -0.77 2.34
N GLU A 43 8.34 -1.48 2.85
CA GLU A 43 8.46 -1.74 4.27
C GLU A 43 9.04 -0.50 4.94
N ILE A 44 8.24 0.17 5.77
CA ILE A 44 8.72 1.27 6.58
C ILE A 44 9.13 0.67 7.93
N ASN A 45 10.38 0.94 8.33
CA ASN A 45 10.82 0.65 9.69
C ASN A 45 10.23 1.71 10.63
N SER A 46 8.94 1.56 10.91
CA SER A 46 8.22 2.39 11.88
C SER A 46 8.24 1.70 13.23
N ALA A 47 8.17 2.48 14.31
CA ALA A 47 7.97 1.94 15.66
C ALA A 47 6.56 1.34 15.74
N SER A 48 6.41 0.08 15.35
CA SER A 48 5.20 -0.71 15.50
C SER A 48 5.26 -1.54 16.79
N PRO A 49 4.12 -1.80 17.44
CA PRO A 49 4.05 -2.73 18.56
C PRO A 49 4.58 -4.11 18.17
N GLU A 50 5.10 -4.87 19.14
CA GLU A 50 5.57 -6.23 18.90
C GLU A 50 4.46 -7.10 18.30
N GLY A 51 4.76 -7.77 17.18
CA GLY A 51 3.78 -8.55 16.41
C GLY A 51 3.00 -7.77 15.34
N TRP A 52 3.22 -6.45 15.23
CA TRP A 52 2.64 -5.61 14.19
C TRP A 52 3.73 -5.04 13.27
N HIS A 53 3.39 -4.82 12.01
CA HIS A 53 4.19 -4.06 11.07
C HIS A 53 3.36 -2.94 10.45
N VAL A 54 4.03 -1.83 10.18
CA VAL A 54 3.48 -0.73 9.42
C VAL A 54 4.07 -0.78 8.02
N GLY A 55 3.23 -1.08 7.03
CA GLY A 55 3.57 -1.09 5.63
C GLY A 55 3.10 0.17 4.93
N PHE A 56 3.86 0.60 3.93
CA PHE A 56 3.45 1.63 2.99
C PHE A 56 3.01 0.98 1.69
N CYS A 57 1.81 1.34 1.24
CA CYS A 57 1.22 0.81 0.02
C CYS A 57 0.94 1.96 -0.93
N LEU A 58 1.64 1.95 -2.05
CA LEU A 58 1.39 2.83 -3.18
C LEU A 58 0.40 2.14 -4.11
N ARG A 59 -0.62 2.87 -4.52
CA ARG A 59 -1.65 2.41 -5.45
C ARG A 59 -1.62 3.29 -6.69
N ARG A 60 -1.32 2.70 -7.84
CA ARG A 60 -1.36 3.35 -9.14
C ARG A 60 -2.48 2.77 -9.99
N ASN A 61 -3.17 3.61 -10.75
CA ASN A 61 -4.17 3.16 -11.71
C ASN A 61 -3.52 2.49 -12.92
N VAL A 62 -4.11 1.39 -13.37
CA VAL A 62 -3.66 0.64 -14.56
C VAL A 62 -3.82 1.49 -15.83
N LYS A 63 -4.88 2.31 -15.91
CA LYS A 63 -5.15 3.17 -17.07
C LYS A 63 -4.44 4.51 -17.00
N ASP A 64 -4.34 5.09 -15.81
CA ASP A 64 -3.68 6.39 -15.60
C ASP A 64 -2.52 6.28 -14.61
N SER A 65 -1.32 6.30 -15.16
CA SER A 65 -0.09 6.26 -14.37
C SER A 65 0.12 7.44 -13.41
N ARG A 66 -0.59 8.55 -13.62
CA ARG A 66 -0.52 9.75 -12.78
C ARG A 66 -1.51 9.70 -11.61
N ASP A 67 -2.54 8.87 -11.72
CA ASP A 67 -3.48 8.62 -10.63
C ASP A 67 -2.85 7.66 -9.62
N VAL A 68 -2.13 8.24 -8.67
CA VAL A 68 -1.47 7.51 -7.59
C VAL A 68 -2.00 7.96 -6.24
N ALA A 69 -2.39 7.00 -5.43
CA ALA A 69 -2.76 7.18 -4.04
C ALA A 69 -1.79 6.40 -3.15
N TYR A 70 -1.63 6.84 -1.91
CA TYR A 70 -0.74 6.19 -0.96
C TYR A 70 -1.44 5.95 0.36
N TYR A 71 -1.08 4.83 0.97
CA TYR A 71 -1.75 4.28 2.13
C TYR A 71 -0.69 3.81 3.12
N ILE A 72 -0.92 4.09 4.40
CA ILE A 72 -0.18 3.49 5.50
C ILE A 72 -1.09 2.43 6.09
N ALA A 73 -0.69 1.16 5.97
CA ALA A 73 -1.41 0.04 6.56
C ALA A 73 -0.66 -0.46 7.80
N CYS A 74 -1.34 -0.50 8.94
CA CYS A 74 -0.84 -1.18 10.13
C CYS A 74 -1.54 -2.54 10.22
N CYS A 75 -0.75 -3.61 10.18
CA CYS A 75 -1.26 -4.96 10.17
C CYS A 75 -0.41 -5.88 11.06
N PRO A 76 -0.98 -6.99 11.56
CA PRO A 76 -0.20 -8.00 12.25
C PRO A 76 0.80 -8.68 11.30
N ASN A 77 1.93 -9.18 11.82
CA ASN A 77 3.02 -9.78 11.03
C ASN A 77 2.64 -11.00 10.17
N ASN A 78 1.43 -11.55 10.34
CA ASN A 78 0.93 -12.70 9.60
C ASN A 78 0.09 -12.32 8.35
N VAL A 79 0.08 -11.05 7.95
CA VAL A 79 -0.69 -10.61 6.77
C VAL A 79 0.14 -10.55 5.49
N THR A 80 -0.52 -10.74 4.36
CA THR A 80 0.10 -10.69 3.04
C THR A 80 -0.07 -9.31 2.39
N SER A 81 0.70 -9.03 1.33
CA SER A 81 0.53 -7.81 0.51
C SER A 81 -0.90 -7.65 -0.04
N GLN A 82 -1.61 -8.76 -0.28
CA GLN A 82 -3.00 -8.73 -0.74
C GLN A 82 -3.95 -8.27 0.36
N ASP A 83 -3.75 -8.71 1.61
CA ASP A 83 -4.55 -8.25 2.75
C ASP A 83 -4.33 -6.76 3.01
N MET A 84 -3.09 -6.28 2.89
CA MET A 84 -2.79 -4.84 2.96
C MET A 84 -3.47 -4.05 1.82
N ALA A 85 -3.46 -4.57 0.59
CA ALA A 85 -4.14 -3.94 -0.54
C ALA A 85 -5.67 -3.91 -0.34
N LYS A 86 -6.25 -4.96 0.25
CA LYS A 86 -7.67 -4.99 0.64
C LYS A 86 -7.97 -3.99 1.73
N ALA A 87 -7.17 -3.91 2.79
CA ALA A 87 -7.34 -2.94 3.86
C ALA A 87 -7.27 -1.49 3.35
N ALA A 88 -6.38 -1.21 2.40
CA ALA A 88 -6.27 0.09 1.75
C ALA A 88 -7.46 0.41 0.81
N GLY A 89 -8.07 -0.61 0.20
CA GLY A 89 -9.25 -0.46 -0.66
C GLY A 89 -10.59 -0.48 0.08
N SER A 90 -10.62 -1.12 1.25
CA SER A 90 -11.80 -1.36 2.06
C SER A 90 -11.43 -1.28 3.55
N PRO A 91 -12.02 -0.36 4.32
CA PRO A 91 -11.71 -0.17 5.73
C PRO A 91 -12.18 -1.32 6.65
N LEU A 92 -12.90 -2.30 6.11
CA LEU A 92 -13.36 -3.49 6.82
C LEU A 92 -12.60 -4.72 6.29
N ASP A 93 -11.34 -4.85 6.71
CA ASP A 93 -10.57 -6.07 6.50
C ASP A 93 -10.79 -7.02 7.68
N ASP A 94 -11.15 -8.28 7.41
CA ASP A 94 -11.49 -9.25 8.46
C ASP A 94 -10.28 -9.66 9.33
N ARG A 95 -9.05 -9.41 8.85
CA ARG A 95 -7.81 -9.75 9.54
C ARG A 95 -7.34 -8.67 10.51
N GLY A 96 -8.13 -7.61 10.70
CA GLY A 96 -7.84 -6.54 11.66
C GLY A 96 -6.79 -5.55 11.16
N CYS A 97 -6.49 -5.53 9.86
CA CYS A 97 -5.66 -4.50 9.25
C CYS A 97 -6.37 -3.14 9.24
N VAL A 98 -5.64 -2.09 9.58
CA VAL A 98 -6.13 -0.70 9.46
C VAL A 98 -5.26 0.05 8.46
N ALA A 99 -5.88 0.58 7.40
CA ALA A 99 -5.18 1.41 6.43
C ALA A 99 -5.71 2.86 6.46
N GLY A 100 -4.81 3.79 6.70
CA GLY A 100 -5.07 5.22 6.56
C GLY A 100 -4.66 5.69 5.17
N ALA A 101 -5.62 6.22 4.39
CA ALA A 101 -5.28 6.97 3.20
C ALA A 101 -4.62 8.29 3.62
N GLN A 102 -3.33 8.42 3.38
CA GLN A 102 -2.70 9.73 3.45
C GLN A 102 -2.88 10.37 2.08
N ARG A 103 -3.55 11.52 2.06
CA ARG A 103 -3.76 12.32 0.85
C ARG A 103 -2.61 13.33 0.79
N SER A 104 -2.09 13.59 -0.40
CA SER A 104 -1.11 14.67 -0.61
C SER A 104 -1.80 16.01 -0.66
#